data_AF-V6TE15-F1
#
_entry.id   AF-V6TE15-F1
#
_cell.length_a   1.000
_cell.length_b   1.000
_cell.length_c   1.000
_cell.angle_alpha   90.00
_cell.angle_beta   90.00
_cell.angle_gamma   90.00
#
_symmetry.space_group_name_H-M   'P 1'
#
loop_
_entity.id
_entity.type
_entity.pdbx_description
1 polymer ?
#
loop_
_entity_poly.entity_id
_entity_poly.type
_entity_poly.pdbx_seq_one_letter_code
_entity_poly.pdbx_strand_id
1 'polypeptide(L)'
;MAAKITDDAIVEYLEERQIYIKLQQAMEALAIHKPDNPCGFLKNYFDPAKTTCKTTHRVIILGPPCSGKSTMCSLLSKRLGGRLICAERNNQTLGSTEVIESVRTQLQQCSNDSWVLDDFPSSELEAFSLRISPDCLPTVVIDLQLPLDTVLSRSASELERDQLKKRYDVYKINRPAYFKVFEYCIRVIDCTDLSMQDIEARVMAIITGAGTVKNSSNEVLPRGPAIIDEQAERVAYTMSRAPNTRPTIESVN
;
A
#
# COMPACT_ATOMS: atom_id res chain seq x y z
N MET A 1 9.82 8.62 39.44
CA MET A 1 9.01 9.72 38.86
C MET A 1 8.67 9.31 37.44
N ALA A 2 7.55 8.60 37.24
CA ALA A 2 7.14 8.17 35.91
C ALA A 2 6.45 9.35 35.24
N ALA A 3 7.04 9.90 34.18
CA ALA A 3 6.40 10.90 33.36
C ALA A 3 5.05 10.35 32.88
N LYS A 4 3.96 11.09 33.07
CA LYS A 4 2.67 10.74 32.48
C LYS A 4 2.86 10.73 30.97
N ILE A 5 2.92 9.53 30.40
CA ILE A 5 2.96 9.34 28.95
C ILE A 5 1.61 9.85 28.45
N THR A 6 1.61 10.97 27.74
CA THR A 6 0.43 11.53 27.08
C THR A 6 0.05 10.66 25.89
N ASP A 7 -1.23 10.62 25.54
CA ASP A 7 -1.72 9.82 24.40
C ASP A 7 -0.95 10.16 23.11
N ASP A 8 -0.57 11.43 22.92
CA ASP A 8 0.22 11.89 21.77
C ASP A 8 1.62 11.24 21.70
N ALA A 9 2.29 11.05 22.84
CA ALA A 9 3.60 10.41 22.87
C ALA A 9 3.52 8.90 22.57
N ILE A 10 2.39 8.27 22.92
CA ILE A 10 2.12 6.87 22.56
C ILE A 10 1.86 6.76 21.07
N VAL A 11 1.04 7.67 20.51
CA VAL A 11 0.74 7.72 19.07
C VAL A 11 2.02 7.94 18.27
N GLU A 12 2.83 8.93 18.64
CA GLU A 12 4.12 9.19 18.00
C GLU A 12 5.04 7.97 18.06
N TYR A 13 5.14 7.30 19.21
CA TYR A 13 5.93 6.07 19.33
C TYR A 13 5.42 4.93 18.44
N LEU A 14 4.09 4.73 18.37
CA LEU A 14 3.47 3.69 17.54
C LEU A 14 3.70 3.95 16.05
N GLU A 15 3.64 5.21 15.63
CA GLU A 15 3.90 5.67 14.28
C GLU A 15 5.39 5.57 13.94
N GLU A 16 6.29 6.17 14.72
CA GLU A 16 7.74 6.15 14.49
C GLU A 16 8.29 4.71 14.40
N ARG A 17 7.82 3.83 15.29
CA ARG A 17 8.26 2.43 15.33
C ARG A 17 7.47 1.53 14.39
N GLN A 18 6.49 2.07 13.67
CA GLN A 18 5.64 1.38 12.71
C GLN A 18 5.02 0.10 13.32
N ILE A 19 4.57 0.19 14.57
CA ILE A 19 4.16 -0.98 15.37
C ILE A 19 2.96 -1.66 14.73
N TYR A 20 1.98 -0.89 14.24
CA TYR A 20 0.78 -1.44 13.60
C TYR A 20 1.09 -2.27 12.36
N ILE A 21 1.98 -1.79 11.48
CA ILE A 21 2.37 -2.52 10.28
C ILE A 21 3.07 -3.84 10.65
N LYS A 22 3.99 -3.80 11.62
CA LYS A 22 4.70 -5.00 12.09
C LYS A 22 3.73 -6.03 12.69
N LEU A 23 2.75 -5.58 13.46
CA LEU A 23 1.71 -6.45 14.02
C LEU A 23 0.84 -7.05 12.93
N GLN A 24 0.40 -6.25 11.95
CA GLN A 24 -0.40 -6.73 10.82
C GLN A 24 0.34 -7.82 10.04
N GLN A 25 1.59 -7.58 9.66
CA GLN A 25 2.42 -8.55 8.93
C GLN A 25 2.64 -9.84 9.72
N ALA A 26 2.81 -9.74 11.04
CA ALA A 26 2.93 -10.90 11.91
C ALA A 26 1.63 -11.72 11.98
N MET A 27 0.47 -11.05 12.01
CA MET A 27 -0.84 -11.73 11.99
C MET A 27 -1.12 -12.37 10.64
N GLU A 28 -0.78 -11.71 9.54
CA GLU A 28 -0.87 -12.27 8.18
C GLU A 28 0.01 -13.53 8.06
N ALA A 29 1.26 -13.47 8.51
CA ALA A 29 2.15 -14.62 8.53
C ALA A 29 1.61 -15.78 9.39
N LEU A 30 1.00 -15.47 10.54
CA LEU A 30 0.36 -16.46 11.40
C LEU A 30 -0.81 -17.16 10.70
N ALA A 31 -1.65 -16.39 9.99
CA ALA A 31 -2.80 -16.90 9.25
C ALA A 31 -2.41 -17.75 8.03
N ILE A 32 -1.27 -17.42 7.39
CA ILE A 32 -0.70 -18.18 6.27
C ILE A 32 -0.10 -19.50 6.75
N HIS A 33 0.77 -19.46 7.75
CA HIS A 33 1.56 -20.63 8.15
C HIS A 33 0.87 -21.56 9.14
N LYS A 34 -0.17 -21.07 9.84
CA LYS A 34 -0.98 -21.84 10.82
C LYS A 34 -0.14 -22.79 11.69
N PRO A 35 0.90 -22.29 12.38
CA PRO A 35 1.80 -23.13 13.14
C PRO A 35 1.10 -23.71 14.39
N ASP A 36 1.50 -24.90 14.80
CA ASP A 36 0.96 -25.56 16.01
C ASP A 36 1.16 -24.72 17.28
N ASN A 37 2.21 -23.89 17.33
CA ASN A 37 2.47 -22.96 18.42
C ASN A 37 2.49 -21.50 17.92
N PRO A 38 1.34 -20.81 17.95
CA PRO A 38 1.22 -19.45 17.41
C PRO A 38 2.02 -18.42 18.21
N CYS A 39 2.02 -18.51 19.54
CA CYS A 39 2.78 -17.58 20.38
C CYS A 39 4.30 -17.76 20.22
N GLY A 40 4.76 -19.00 20.10
CA GLY A 40 6.17 -19.31 19.83
C GLY A 40 6.61 -18.83 18.45
N PHE A 41 5.74 -18.95 17.45
CA PHE A 41 5.97 -18.41 16.12
C PHE A 41 6.12 -16.88 16.16
N LEU A 42 5.18 -16.16 16.78
CA LEU A 42 5.24 -14.70 16.90
C LEU A 42 6.48 -14.24 17.69
N LYS A 43 6.82 -14.95 18.77
CA LYS A 43 8.04 -14.68 19.55
C LYS A 43 9.29 -14.75 18.67
N ASN A 44 9.39 -15.77 17.80
CA ASN A 44 10.50 -15.88 16.86
C ASN A 44 10.40 -14.86 15.72
N TYR A 45 9.20 -14.54 15.26
CA TYR A 45 8.94 -13.56 14.20
C TYR A 45 9.40 -12.15 14.59
N PHE A 46 9.21 -11.77 15.86
CA PHE A 46 9.66 -10.49 16.40
C PHE A 46 11.08 -10.52 16.99
N ASP A 47 11.77 -11.66 16.98
CA ASP A 47 13.11 -11.81 17.54
C ASP A 47 14.17 -11.24 16.56
N PRO A 48 14.86 -10.13 16.90
CA PRO A 48 15.87 -9.52 16.04
C PRO A 48 17.09 -10.42 15.81
N ALA A 49 17.35 -11.38 16.71
CA ALA A 49 18.46 -12.32 16.58
C ALA A 49 18.12 -13.52 15.69
N LYS A 50 16.82 -13.79 15.50
CA LYS A 50 16.31 -14.86 14.63
C LYS A 50 15.69 -14.29 13.37
N THR A 51 16.29 -13.26 12.75
CA THR A 51 15.87 -12.71 11.45
C THR A 51 16.03 -13.76 10.34
N THR A 52 15.19 -14.79 10.38
CA THR A 52 14.95 -15.78 9.34
C THR A 52 13.73 -15.40 8.51
N CYS A 53 12.93 -14.41 8.93
CA CYS A 53 11.97 -13.76 8.04
C CYS A 53 12.72 -12.72 7.18
N LYS A 54 13.16 -13.15 6.00
CA LYS A 54 13.55 -12.22 4.92
C LYS A 54 12.42 -11.20 4.79
N THR A 55 12.67 -9.92 5.02
CA THR A 55 11.67 -8.86 4.80
C THR A 55 11.32 -8.84 3.32
N THR A 56 10.14 -9.38 2.99
CA THR A 56 9.64 -9.42 1.62
C THR A 56 8.98 -8.10 1.29
N HIS A 57 9.43 -7.48 0.21
CA HIS A 57 8.88 -6.21 -0.27
C HIS A 57 7.94 -6.51 -1.43
N ARG A 58 6.67 -6.20 -1.24
CA ARG A 58 5.59 -6.41 -2.21
C ARG A 58 5.11 -5.04 -2.67
N VAL A 59 5.64 -4.59 -3.80
CA VAL A 59 5.59 -3.19 -4.23
C VAL A 59 4.78 -3.04 -5.51
N ILE A 60 3.91 -2.03 -5.56
CA ILE A 60 3.23 -1.61 -6.79
C ILE A 60 3.57 -0.14 -7.05
N ILE A 61 3.94 0.20 -8.28
CA ILE A 61 4.14 1.58 -8.70
C ILE A 61 3.03 1.99 -9.67
N LEU A 62 2.22 2.94 -9.24
CA LEU A 62 1.17 3.59 -10.01
C LEU A 62 1.67 4.95 -10.52
N GLY A 63 1.04 5.48 -11.56
CA GLY A 63 1.28 6.83 -12.02
C GLY A 63 0.84 7.06 -13.47
N PRO A 64 0.76 8.32 -13.91
CA PRO A 64 0.46 8.67 -15.29
C PRO A 64 1.59 8.20 -16.22
N PRO A 65 1.36 8.16 -17.56
CA PRO A 65 2.42 7.86 -18.50
C PRO A 65 3.58 8.85 -18.38
N CYS A 66 4.78 8.39 -18.74
CA CYS A 66 6.03 9.14 -18.63
C CYS A 66 6.46 9.56 -17.20
N SER A 67 5.76 9.15 -16.13
CA SER A 67 6.16 9.41 -14.74
C SER A 67 7.45 8.70 -14.27
N GLY A 68 8.00 7.78 -15.09
CA GLY A 68 9.15 6.95 -14.71
C GLY A 68 8.79 5.66 -13.97
N LYS A 69 7.50 5.32 -13.85
CA LYS A 69 7.00 4.13 -13.14
C LYS A 69 7.72 2.83 -13.51
N SER A 70 7.85 2.52 -14.80
CA SER A 70 8.47 1.26 -15.26
C SER A 70 9.99 1.27 -15.05
N THR A 71 10.64 2.42 -15.19
CA THR A 71 12.04 2.61 -14.81
C THR A 71 12.25 2.34 -13.32
N MET A 72 11.35 2.86 -12.47
CA MET A 72 11.36 2.60 -11.03
C MET A 72 11.13 1.13 -10.71
N CYS A 73 10.18 0.45 -11.35
CA CYS A 73 9.96 -0.98 -11.12
C CYS A 73 11.20 -1.82 -11.46
N SER A 74 11.85 -1.54 -12.59
CA SER A 74 13.10 -2.20 -12.98
C SER A 74 14.23 -1.95 -11.98
N LEU A 75 14.36 -0.73 -11.46
CA LEU A 75 15.36 -0.38 -10.47
C LEU A 75 15.10 -1.05 -9.11
N LEU A 76 13.85 -1.03 -8.65
CA LEU A 76 13.43 -1.59 -7.37
C LEU A 76 13.57 -3.11 -7.32
N SER A 77 13.20 -3.81 -8.39
CA SER A 77 13.38 -5.28 -8.46
C SER A 77 14.83 -5.68 -8.23
N LYS A 78 15.79 -4.94 -8.83
CA LYS A 78 17.22 -5.15 -8.61
C LYS A 78 17.66 -4.81 -7.19
N ARG A 79 17.22 -3.67 -6.63
CA ARG A 79 17.65 -3.24 -5.28
C ARG A 79 17.07 -4.08 -4.15
N LEU A 80 15.82 -4.50 -4.28
CA LEU A 80 15.09 -5.27 -3.26
C LEU A 80 15.32 -6.78 -3.42
N GLY A 81 16.08 -7.20 -4.43
CA GLY A 81 16.26 -8.61 -4.80
C GLY A 81 14.91 -9.29 -5.10
N GLY A 82 13.96 -8.54 -5.64
CA GLY A 82 12.59 -8.97 -5.88
C GLY A 82 12.32 -9.32 -7.34
N ARG A 83 11.33 -10.17 -7.58
CA ARG A 83 10.89 -10.51 -8.93
C ARG A 83 10.12 -9.32 -9.52
N LEU A 84 10.53 -8.86 -10.69
CA LEU A 84 9.74 -7.94 -11.50
C LEU A 84 8.65 -8.73 -12.22
N ILE A 85 7.39 -8.36 -12.00
CA ILE A 85 6.23 -8.98 -12.66
C ILE A 85 5.57 -7.89 -13.50
N CYS A 86 5.46 -8.14 -14.80
CA CYS A 86 4.78 -7.25 -15.73
C CYS A 86 3.50 -7.92 -16.22
N ALA A 87 2.40 -7.19 -16.30
CA ALA A 87 1.20 -7.69 -16.95
C ALA A 87 1.44 -7.82 -18.45
N GLU A 88 1.46 -9.06 -18.95
CA GLU A 88 1.54 -9.33 -20.37
C GLU A 88 0.22 -8.96 -21.05
N ARG A 89 0.17 -7.78 -21.67
CA ARG A 89 -0.96 -7.33 -22.47
C ARG A 89 -0.65 -7.58 -23.95
N ASN A 90 -0.88 -8.79 -24.42
CA ASN A 90 -0.70 -9.12 -25.85
C ASN A 90 -1.68 -8.32 -26.73
N ASN A 91 -1.24 -7.93 -27.93
CA ASN A 91 -2.00 -7.13 -28.91
C ASN A 91 -3.32 -7.76 -29.40
N GLN A 92 -3.67 -8.96 -28.94
CA GLN A 92 -4.92 -9.65 -29.27
C GLN A 92 -6.00 -9.55 -28.18
N THR A 93 -5.89 -8.60 -27.25
CA THR A 93 -6.97 -8.28 -26.29
C THR A 93 -7.20 -9.43 -25.30
N LEU A 94 -6.19 -9.75 -24.49
CA LEU A 94 -6.48 -10.46 -23.24
C LEU A 94 -7.48 -9.59 -22.45
N GLY A 95 -8.63 -10.17 -22.10
CA GLY A 95 -9.55 -9.52 -21.20
C GLY A 95 -8.90 -9.30 -19.84
N SER A 96 -9.48 -8.42 -19.03
CA SER A 96 -8.95 -8.15 -17.69
C SER A 96 -8.84 -9.43 -16.86
N THR A 97 -9.71 -10.42 -17.08
CA THR A 97 -9.70 -11.71 -16.37
C THR A 97 -8.43 -12.53 -16.66
N GLU A 98 -8.03 -12.64 -17.94
CA GLU A 98 -6.85 -13.42 -18.31
C GLU A 98 -5.56 -12.75 -17.83
N VAL A 99 -5.51 -11.41 -17.87
CA VAL A 99 -4.38 -10.65 -17.29
C VAL A 99 -4.31 -10.86 -15.78
N ILE A 100 -5.45 -10.80 -15.08
CA ILE A 100 -5.53 -11.08 -13.63
C ILE A 100 -5.00 -12.48 -13.33
N GLU A 101 -5.43 -13.49 -14.07
CA GLU A 101 -5.02 -14.88 -13.81
C GLU A 101 -3.53 -15.11 -14.09
N SER A 102 -3.00 -14.51 -15.15
CA SER A 102 -1.56 -14.54 -15.45
C SER A 102 -0.72 -13.92 -14.33
N VAL A 103 -1.09 -12.70 -13.89
CA VAL A 103 -0.38 -12.02 -12.79
C VAL A 103 -0.50 -12.80 -11.49
N ARG A 104 -1.70 -13.32 -11.17
CA ARG A 104 -1.95 -14.15 -9.99
C ARG A 104 -1.04 -15.38 -9.98
N THR A 105 -0.96 -16.10 -11.10
CA THR A 105 -0.11 -17.30 -11.23
C THR A 105 1.36 -16.97 -10.97
N GLN A 106 1.86 -15.86 -11.51
CA GLN A 106 3.24 -15.42 -11.27
C GLN A 106 3.51 -15.03 -9.81
N LEU A 107 2.55 -14.35 -9.16
CA LEU A 107 2.63 -13.98 -7.75
C LEU A 107 2.63 -15.20 -6.82
N GLN A 108 1.81 -16.22 -7.13
CA GLN A 108 1.79 -17.48 -6.36
C GLN A 108 3.13 -18.23 -6.40
N GLN A 109 3.86 -18.16 -7.53
CA GLN A 109 5.19 -18.77 -7.65
C GLN A 109 6.28 -18.05 -6.83
N CYS A 110 6.01 -16.86 -6.30
CA CYS A 110 6.94 -16.06 -5.51
C CYS A 110 6.30 -15.50 -4.22
N SER A 111 5.32 -16.21 -3.66
CA SER A 111 4.54 -15.79 -2.49
C SER A 111 5.40 -15.46 -1.25
N ASN A 112 6.54 -16.16 -1.10
CA ASN A 112 7.51 -15.97 -0.02
C ASN A 112 8.69 -15.05 -0.39
N ASP A 113 8.66 -14.41 -1.56
CA ASP A 113 9.71 -13.52 -2.04
C ASP A 113 9.21 -12.07 -2.21
N SER A 114 10.16 -11.14 -2.33
CA SER A 114 9.86 -9.78 -2.75
C SER A 114 9.41 -9.76 -4.21
N TRP A 115 8.42 -8.94 -4.53
CA TRP A 115 7.98 -8.70 -5.89
C TRP A 115 7.67 -7.23 -6.15
N VAL A 116 7.81 -6.83 -7.40
CA VAL A 116 7.47 -5.49 -7.89
C VAL A 116 6.56 -5.64 -9.09
N LEU A 117 5.37 -5.05 -9.05
CA LEU A 117 4.44 -5.04 -10.17
C LEU A 117 4.67 -3.82 -11.06
N ASP A 118 4.82 -4.07 -12.36
CA ASP A 118 4.84 -3.06 -13.43
C ASP A 118 3.62 -3.25 -14.34
N ASP A 119 3.03 -2.14 -14.75
CA ASP A 119 1.86 -2.07 -15.64
C ASP A 119 0.60 -2.85 -15.16
N PHE A 120 0.49 -3.08 -13.85
CA PHE A 120 -0.66 -3.68 -13.20
C PHE A 120 -0.84 -3.12 -11.78
N PRO A 121 -2.05 -2.76 -11.34
CA PRO A 121 -3.33 -2.79 -12.07
C PRO A 121 -3.52 -1.59 -13.02
N SER A 122 -4.28 -1.78 -14.10
CA SER A 122 -4.71 -0.71 -15.02
C SER A 122 -6.23 -0.49 -15.05
N SER A 123 -6.98 -1.20 -14.21
CA SER A 123 -8.42 -1.03 -14.04
C SER A 123 -8.84 -1.25 -12.59
N GLU A 124 -10.05 -0.82 -12.24
CA GLU A 124 -10.63 -1.09 -10.92
C GLU A 124 -10.75 -2.59 -10.64
N LEU A 125 -11.17 -3.40 -11.62
CA LEU A 125 -11.29 -4.85 -11.48
C LEU A 125 -9.94 -5.52 -11.18
N GLU A 126 -8.88 -5.12 -11.90
CA GLU A 126 -7.51 -5.60 -11.65
C GLU A 126 -6.99 -5.18 -10.28
N ALA A 127 -7.33 -3.98 -9.81
CA ALA A 127 -6.94 -3.53 -8.47
C ALA A 127 -7.68 -4.33 -7.38
N PHE A 128 -8.98 -4.59 -7.56
CA PHE A 128 -9.74 -5.41 -6.62
C PHE A 128 -9.24 -6.85 -6.54
N SER A 129 -8.81 -7.45 -7.65
CA SER A 129 -8.34 -8.83 -7.65
C SER A 129 -7.12 -9.05 -6.75
N LEU A 130 -6.25 -8.04 -6.62
CA LEU A 130 -5.09 -8.07 -5.71
C LEU A 130 -5.47 -8.15 -4.23
N ARG A 131 -6.68 -7.68 -3.85
CA ARG A 131 -7.17 -7.77 -2.47
C ARG A 131 -7.73 -9.13 -2.10
N ILE A 132 -8.13 -9.93 -3.08
CA ILE A 132 -8.86 -11.18 -2.84
C ILE A 132 -7.91 -12.28 -2.34
N SER A 133 -6.61 -12.16 -2.54
CA SER A 133 -5.64 -13.21 -2.19
C SER A 133 -4.45 -12.67 -1.40
N PRO A 134 -4.11 -13.28 -0.24
CA PRO A 134 -3.02 -12.82 0.61
C PRO A 134 -1.66 -12.76 -0.09
N ASP A 135 -1.39 -13.68 -1.02
CA ASP A 135 -0.15 -13.70 -1.80
C ASP A 135 -0.04 -12.54 -2.79
N CYS A 136 -1.18 -11.90 -3.11
CA CYS A 136 -1.30 -10.79 -4.04
C CYS A 136 -1.36 -9.42 -3.33
N LEU A 137 -1.44 -9.40 -2.00
CA LEU A 137 -1.53 -8.15 -1.24
C LEU A 137 -0.19 -7.41 -1.23
N PRO A 138 -0.14 -6.16 -1.70
CA PRO A 138 1.05 -5.34 -1.63
C PRO A 138 1.28 -4.83 -0.20
N THR A 139 2.55 -4.80 0.21
CA THR A 139 3.00 -4.12 1.43
C THR A 139 2.97 -2.60 1.26
N VAL A 140 3.19 -2.12 0.03
CA VAL A 140 3.22 -0.70 -0.29
C VAL A 140 2.82 -0.47 -1.75
N VAL A 141 2.00 0.55 -1.96
CA VAL A 141 1.63 1.05 -3.28
C VAL A 141 2.09 2.50 -3.38
N ILE A 142 2.82 2.85 -4.43
CA ILE A 142 3.37 4.20 -4.60
C ILE A 142 2.75 4.81 -5.85
N ASP A 143 2.04 5.92 -5.66
CA ASP A 143 1.42 6.70 -6.71
C ASP A 143 2.29 7.90 -7.07
N LEU A 144 3.00 7.79 -8.20
CA LEU A 144 3.81 8.87 -8.77
C LEU A 144 2.89 9.88 -9.46
N GLN A 145 2.80 11.09 -8.95
CA GLN A 145 2.04 12.19 -9.57
C GLN A 145 2.93 12.98 -10.52
N LEU A 146 2.38 13.29 -11.69
CA LEU A 146 3.01 14.22 -12.62
C LEU A 146 1.91 14.99 -13.36
N PRO A 147 1.96 16.34 -13.44
CA PRO A 147 0.96 17.12 -14.15
C PRO A 147 0.85 16.75 -15.63
N LEU A 148 -0.35 16.86 -16.21
CA LEU A 148 -0.60 16.57 -17.62
C LEU A 148 0.31 17.37 -18.54
N ASP A 149 0.53 18.66 -18.27
CA ASP A 149 1.36 19.52 -19.12
C ASP A 149 2.81 19.00 -19.19
N THR A 150 3.36 18.54 -18.07
CA THR A 150 4.69 17.93 -17.98
C THR A 150 4.77 16.56 -18.67
N VAL A 151 3.66 15.81 -18.67
CA VAL A 151 3.57 14.55 -19.44
C VAL A 151 3.56 14.84 -20.94
N LEU A 152 2.75 15.81 -21.37
CA LEU A 152 2.61 16.18 -22.77
C LEU A 152 3.85 16.90 -23.32
N SER A 153 4.64 17.58 -22.48
CA SER A 153 5.92 18.17 -22.89
C SER A 153 6.98 17.13 -23.23
N ARG A 154 6.76 15.84 -22.89
CA ARG A 154 7.67 14.72 -23.19
C ARG A 154 7.35 14.02 -24.51
N SER A 155 6.31 14.43 -25.25
CA SER A 155 5.99 13.85 -26.56
C SER A 155 6.94 14.35 -27.64
N ALA A 156 7.37 13.47 -28.55
CA ALA A 156 8.14 13.79 -29.74
C ALA A 156 7.27 14.14 -30.96
N SER A 157 5.97 13.82 -30.93
CA SER A 157 5.02 14.08 -32.03
C SER A 157 3.59 14.34 -31.53
N GLU A 158 2.76 14.96 -32.36
CA GLU A 158 1.34 15.21 -32.04
C GLU A 158 0.54 13.90 -31.85
N LEU A 159 0.85 12.87 -32.67
CA LEU A 159 0.23 11.56 -32.53
C LEU A 159 0.57 10.89 -31.19
N GLU A 160 1.82 11.01 -30.73
CA GLU A 160 2.22 10.55 -29.41
C GLU A 160 1.57 11.38 -28.29
N ARG A 161 1.46 12.70 -28.47
CA ARG A 161 0.78 13.60 -27.54
C ARG A 161 -0.67 13.18 -27.30
N ASP A 162 -1.40 12.86 -28.36
CA ASP A 162 -2.78 12.34 -28.28
C ASP A 162 -2.87 10.99 -27.56
N GLN A 163 -1.92 10.09 -27.81
CA GLN A 163 -1.86 8.80 -27.12
C GLN A 163 -1.55 8.97 -25.62
N LEU A 164 -0.62 9.85 -25.27
CA LEU A 164 -0.27 10.16 -23.88
C LEU A 164 -1.45 10.75 -23.13
N LYS A 165 -2.20 11.66 -23.77
CA LYS A 165 -3.41 12.24 -23.19
C LYS A 165 -4.46 11.17 -22.87
N LYS A 166 -4.75 10.28 -23.83
CA LYS A 166 -5.67 9.15 -23.60
C LYS A 166 -5.23 8.25 -22.43
N ARG A 167 -3.94 7.91 -22.36
CA ARG A 167 -3.38 7.09 -21.26
C ARG A 167 -3.45 7.81 -19.92
N TYR A 168 -3.22 9.13 -19.90
CA TYR A 168 -3.35 9.96 -18.71
C TYR A 168 -4.80 9.98 -18.21
N ASP A 169 -5.77 10.13 -19.11
CA ASP A 169 -7.19 10.14 -18.76
C ASP A 169 -7.62 8.79 -18.15
N VAL A 170 -7.19 7.67 -18.73
CA VAL A 170 -7.44 6.33 -18.17
C VAL A 170 -6.89 6.21 -16.75
N TYR A 171 -5.65 6.65 -16.54
CA TYR A 171 -5.04 6.66 -15.20
C TYR A 171 -5.86 7.53 -14.23
N LYS A 172 -6.24 8.75 -14.64
CA LYS A 172 -7.00 9.69 -13.81
C LYS A 172 -8.38 9.14 -13.42
N ILE A 173 -9.05 8.45 -14.35
CA ILE A 173 -10.36 7.81 -14.13
C ILE A 173 -10.25 6.68 -13.09
N ASN A 174 -9.23 5.82 -13.19
CA ASN A 174 -9.06 4.69 -12.28
C ASN A 174 -8.46 5.07 -10.92
N ARG A 175 -7.73 6.19 -10.84
CA ARG A 175 -7.01 6.60 -9.63
C ARG A 175 -7.87 6.61 -8.36
N PRO A 176 -9.09 7.18 -8.33
CA PRO A 176 -9.95 7.13 -7.13
C PRO A 176 -10.23 5.69 -6.65
N ALA A 177 -10.41 4.75 -7.58
CA ALA A 177 -10.60 3.35 -7.25
C ALA A 177 -9.34 2.75 -6.60
N TYR A 178 -8.14 3.08 -7.10
CA TYR A 178 -6.89 2.63 -6.47
C TYR A 178 -6.74 3.12 -5.02
N PHE A 179 -7.12 4.36 -4.73
CA PHE A 179 -7.12 4.89 -3.37
C PHE A 179 -8.11 4.17 -2.46
N LYS A 180 -9.28 3.79 -2.98
CA LYS A 180 -10.26 3.00 -2.24
C LYS A 180 -9.78 1.56 -2.01
N VAL A 181 -9.12 0.96 -3.01
CA VAL A 181 -8.62 -0.41 -2.93
C VAL A 181 -7.43 -0.50 -1.97
N PHE A 182 -6.46 0.40 -2.09
CA PHE A 182 -5.18 0.37 -1.39
C PHE A 182 -5.07 1.43 -0.28
N GLU A 183 -6.20 1.85 0.29
CA GLU A 183 -6.30 2.94 1.28
C GLU A 183 -5.22 2.90 2.35
N TYR A 184 -4.91 1.72 2.89
CA TYR A 184 -3.97 1.54 4.00
C TYR A 184 -2.49 1.58 3.61
N CYS A 185 -2.15 1.28 2.35
CA CYS A 185 -0.76 1.11 1.91
C CYS A 185 -0.36 1.98 0.72
N ILE A 186 -1.27 2.81 0.19
CA ILE A 186 -0.96 3.77 -0.87
C ILE A 186 -0.24 4.99 -0.32
N ARG A 187 0.79 5.44 -1.02
CA ARG A 187 1.58 6.64 -0.72
C ARG A 187 1.78 7.45 -1.99
N VAL A 188 1.73 8.77 -1.86
CA VAL A 188 1.80 9.68 -3.00
C VAL A 188 3.14 10.40 -3.03
N ILE A 189 3.76 10.42 -4.21
CA ILE A 189 4.96 11.20 -4.50
C ILE A 189 4.63 12.18 -5.63
N ASP A 190 4.71 13.47 -5.35
CA ASP A 190 4.73 14.48 -6.41
C ASP A 190 6.11 14.48 -7.07
N CYS A 191 6.15 14.16 -8.36
CA CYS A 191 7.36 14.08 -9.17
C CYS A 191 7.69 15.38 -9.91
N THR A 192 6.89 16.43 -9.72
CA THR A 192 7.13 17.74 -10.34
C THR A 192 8.50 18.27 -9.91
N ASP A 193 9.32 18.67 -10.89
CA ASP A 193 10.67 19.22 -10.70
C ASP A 193 11.66 18.32 -9.94
N LEU A 194 11.37 17.02 -9.80
CA LEU A 194 12.28 16.06 -9.17
C LEU A 194 13.14 15.33 -10.18
N SER A 195 14.40 15.08 -9.82
CA SER A 195 15.24 14.16 -10.58
C SER A 195 14.82 12.70 -10.31
N MET A 196 15.19 11.78 -11.20
CA MET A 196 14.96 10.35 -10.98
C MET A 196 15.65 9.84 -9.71
N GLN A 197 16.79 10.42 -9.33
CA GLN A 197 17.50 10.08 -8.09
C GLN A 197 16.70 10.51 -6.86
N ASP A 198 16.06 11.68 -6.89
CA ASP A 198 15.21 12.16 -5.79
C ASP A 198 13.95 11.31 -5.65
N ILE A 199 13.33 10.94 -6.79
CA ILE A 199 12.17 10.04 -6.80
C ILE A 199 12.57 8.68 -6.22
N GLU A 200 13.71 8.12 -6.65
CA GLU A 200 14.25 6.86 -6.13
C GLU A 200 14.48 6.93 -4.62
N ALA A 201 15.14 7.99 -4.13
CA ALA A 201 15.40 8.17 -2.71
C ALA A 201 14.10 8.20 -1.89
N ARG A 202 13.08 8.94 -2.35
CA ARG A 202 11.76 9.01 -1.70
C ARG A 202 11.03 7.66 -1.71
N VAL A 203 11.04 6.98 -2.85
CA VAL A 203 10.47 5.63 -2.99
C VAL A 203 11.14 4.67 -2.01
N MET A 204 12.47 4.65 -1.96
CA MET A 204 13.23 3.77 -1.06
C MET A 204 12.99 4.11 0.41
N ALA A 205 12.86 5.39 0.77
CA ALA A 205 12.53 5.80 2.13
C ALA A 205 11.17 5.24 2.58
N ILE A 206 10.16 5.31 1.71
CA ILE A 206 8.82 4.74 1.99
C ILE A 206 8.91 3.22 2.14
N ILE A 207 9.59 2.52 1.23
CA ILE A 207 9.68 1.04 1.23
C ILE A 207 10.42 0.52 2.46
N THR A 208 11.49 1.20 2.88
CA THR A 208 12.34 0.78 4.01
C THR A 208 11.83 1.29 5.36
N GLY A 209 10.80 2.13 5.38
CA GLY A 209 10.32 2.78 6.59
C GLY A 209 11.33 3.76 7.19
N ALA A 210 12.30 4.23 6.40
CA ALA A 210 13.21 5.30 6.82
C ALA A 210 12.40 6.60 6.88
N GLY A 211 12.04 7.01 8.09
CA GLY A 211 11.09 8.08 8.36
C GLY A 211 11.37 9.34 7.55
N THR A 212 10.47 9.65 6.60
CA THR A 212 10.22 11.04 6.22
C THR A 212 9.06 11.53 7.05
N VAL A 213 9.37 12.35 8.06
CA VAL A 213 8.40 13.17 8.79
C VAL A 213 7.50 13.88 7.78
N LYS A 214 6.18 13.66 7.84
CA LYS A 214 5.20 14.50 7.17
C LYS A 214 4.15 14.96 8.17
N ASN A 215 4.08 16.28 8.34
CA ASN A 215 3.00 16.98 9.00
C ASN A 215 1.73 16.90 8.14
N SER A 216 0.73 16.11 8.55
CA SER A 216 -0.67 16.44 8.24
C SER A 216 -1.62 15.77 9.23
N SER A 217 -2.36 16.59 9.94
CA SER A 217 -3.16 16.29 11.14
C SER A 217 -4.55 15.73 10.85
N ASN A 218 -4.73 14.80 9.91
CA ASN A 218 -6.05 14.25 9.58
C ASN A 218 -6.03 12.78 9.14
N GLU A 219 -5.25 11.93 9.81
CA GLU A 219 -5.33 10.50 9.60
C GLU A 219 -6.39 9.89 10.53
N VAL A 220 -7.48 9.37 9.95
CA VAL A 220 -8.50 8.62 10.68
C VAL A 220 -7.99 7.18 10.82
N LEU A 221 -7.64 6.79 12.04
CA LEU A 221 -7.20 5.44 12.36
C LEU A 221 -8.32 4.41 12.12
N PRO A 222 -8.06 3.29 11.42
CA PRO A 222 -8.99 2.19 11.38
C PRO A 222 -9.07 1.55 12.76
N ARG A 223 -10.24 1.65 13.41
CA ARG A 223 -10.53 0.89 14.62
C ARG A 223 -10.63 -0.57 14.20
N GLY A 224 -9.81 -1.43 14.82
CA GLY A 224 -9.96 -2.88 14.72
C GLY A 224 -11.39 -3.31 15.10
N PRO A 225 -11.79 -4.55 14.77
CA PRO A 225 -13.11 -5.04 15.13
C PRO A 225 -13.25 -4.94 16.64
N ALA A 226 -14.01 -3.95 17.09
CA ALA A 226 -14.36 -3.86 18.49
C ALA A 226 -15.19 -5.11 18.79
N ILE A 227 -14.83 -5.85 19.82
CA ILE A 227 -15.72 -6.86 20.38
C ILE A 227 -16.83 -6.04 21.03
N ILE A 228 -17.95 -5.87 20.34
CA ILE A 228 -19.12 -5.16 20.85
C ILE A 228 -20.30 -6.12 20.91
N ASP A 229 -20.95 -6.12 22.05
CA ASP A 229 -22.16 -6.88 22.36
C ASP A 229 -23.32 -6.52 21.39
N GLU A 230 -24.20 -7.50 21.15
CA GLU A 230 -25.21 -7.59 20.07
C GLU A 230 -26.15 -6.38 19.96
N GLN A 231 -26.31 -5.61 21.05
CA GLN A 231 -27.15 -4.41 21.07
C GLN A 231 -26.52 -3.20 20.35
N ALA A 232 -25.18 -3.11 20.28
CA ALA A 232 -24.49 -1.99 19.63
C ALA A 232 -24.52 -2.08 18.10
N GLU A 233 -24.70 -3.28 17.55
CA GLU A 233 -24.75 -3.54 16.12
C GLU A 233 -25.95 -2.87 15.43
N ARG A 234 -27.07 -2.71 16.15
CA ARG A 234 -28.30 -2.08 15.61
C ARG A 234 -28.23 -0.56 15.51
N VAL A 235 -27.38 0.11 16.28
CA VAL A 235 -27.29 1.58 16.29
C VAL A 235 -26.31 2.10 15.23
N ALA A 236 -25.30 1.30 14.87
CA ALA A 236 -24.26 1.68 13.92
C ALA A 236 -24.75 1.84 12.47
N TYR A 237 -25.87 1.21 12.10
CA TYR A 237 -26.36 1.22 10.72
C TYR A 237 -27.03 2.54 10.28
N THR A 238 -27.34 3.45 11.21
CA THR A 238 -28.27 4.56 10.90
C THR A 238 -27.71 5.97 11.00
N MET A 239 -26.53 6.26 11.57
CA MET A 239 -26.15 7.67 11.79
C MET A 239 -24.73 8.05 11.39
N SER A 240 -24.63 8.88 10.35
CA SER A 240 -23.47 9.69 9.97
C SER A 240 -23.06 10.76 11.00
N ARG A 241 -23.74 10.84 12.15
CA ARG A 241 -23.39 11.68 13.31
C ARG A 241 -23.96 11.06 14.59
N ALA A 242 -23.22 10.21 15.29
CA ALA A 242 -23.56 9.85 16.66
C ALA A 242 -22.87 10.82 17.63
N PRO A 243 -23.59 11.54 18.50
CA PRO A 243 -22.98 12.37 19.54
C PRO A 243 -22.28 11.48 20.59
N ASN A 244 -21.20 12.01 21.13
CA ASN A 244 -20.33 11.35 22.10
C ASN A 244 -21.10 11.12 23.41
N THR A 245 -21.46 9.87 23.73
CA THR A 245 -22.22 9.48 24.94
C THR A 245 -21.35 8.81 26.01
N ARG A 246 -20.03 9.08 26.05
CA ARG A 246 -19.25 8.70 27.23
C ARG A 246 -19.64 9.61 28.40
N PRO A 247 -20.02 9.07 29.57
CA PRO A 247 -20.21 9.88 30.76
C PRO A 247 -18.87 10.51 31.16
N THR A 248 -18.89 11.80 31.47
CA THR A 248 -17.78 12.55 32.05
C THR A 248 -17.36 11.90 33.37
N ILE A 249 -16.06 11.70 33.54
CA ILE A 249 -15.44 11.14 34.76
C ILE A 249 -15.45 12.24 35.85
N GLU A 250 -16.62 12.64 36.31
CA GLU A 250 -16.82 13.47 37.49
C GLU A 250 -18.13 13.05 38.18
N SER A 251 -18.17 11.83 38.73
CA SER A 251 -18.99 11.46 39.89
C SER A 251 -18.88 9.97 40.16
N VAL A 252 -17.82 9.55 40.84
CA VAL A 252 -17.89 8.41 41.75
C VAL A 252 -17.17 8.86 43.02
N ASN A 253 -17.95 9.23 44.03
CA ASN A 253 -17.48 9.31 45.41
C ASN A 253 -17.24 7.89 45.93
#